data_AF-A0A8X8Y8I7-F1
#
_entry.id   AF-A0A8X8Y8I7-F1
#
_cell.length_a   1.000
_cell.length_b   1.000
_cell.length_c   1.000
_cell.angle_alpha   90.00
_cell.angle_beta   90.00
_cell.angle_gamma   90.00
#
_symmetry.space_group_name_H-M   'P 1'
#
loop_
_entity.id
_entity.type
_entity.pdbx_description
1 polymer ?
#
loop_
_entity_poly.entity_id
_entity_poly.type
_entity_poly.pdbx_seq_one_letter_code
_entity_poly.pdbx_strand_id
1 'polypeptide(L)' 'MLGLSVEQLRADMNRLLAILFHQGVLDEQFLQLQQLQDESSPNFVSEVVTIYFHESEKLLRNLRALL' A
#
# COMPACT_ATOMS: atom_id res chain seq x y z
N MET A 1 -27.66 -2.07 -8.56
CA MET A 1 -26.96 -0.77 -8.57
C MET A 1 -25.65 -0.78 -7.77
N LEU A 2 -25.54 -1.49 -6.63
CA LEU A 2 -24.29 -1.60 -5.85
C LEU A 2 -23.14 -2.37 -6.54
N GLY A 3 -23.43 -3.33 -7.41
CA GLY A 3 -22.38 -4.07 -8.14
C GLY A 3 -21.58 -3.19 -9.10
N LEU A 4 -22.22 -2.22 -9.75
CA LEU A 4 -21.56 -1.29 -10.67
C LEU A 4 -20.56 -0.36 -9.96
N SER A 5 -20.84 0.03 -8.71
CA SER A 5 -19.92 0.85 -7.90
C SER A 5 -18.71 0.07 -7.39
N VAL A 6 -18.86 -1.21 -7.07
CA VAL A 6 -17.75 -2.05 -6.61
C VAL A 6 -16.79 -2.36 -7.77
N GLU A 7 -17.32 -2.67 -8.95
CA GLU A 7 -16.49 -2.88 -10.14
C GLU A 7 -15.75 -1.61 -10.55
N GLN A 8 -16.40 -0.44 -10.49
CA GLN A 8 -15.74 0.83 -10.76
C GLN A 8 -14.62 1.11 -9.76
N LEU A 9 -14.87 0.91 -8.46
CA LEU A 9 -13.86 1.10 -7.41
C LEU A 9 -12.66 0.16 -7.63
N ARG A 10 -12.92 -1.09 -8.02
CA ARG A 10 -11.87 -2.06 -8.34
C ARG A 10 -11.04 -1.63 -9.55
N ALA A 11 -11.69 -1.13 -10.60
CA ALA A 11 -11.00 -0.59 -11.78
C ALA A 11 -10.12 0.61 -11.44
N ASP A 12 -10.64 1.54 -10.62
CA ASP A 12 -9.89 2.72 -10.17
C ASP A 12 -8.69 2.34 -9.30
N MET A 13 -8.85 1.35 -8.41
CA MET A 13 -7.75 0.82 -7.60
C MET A 13 -6.67 0.16 -8.45
N ASN A 14 -7.05 -0.66 -9.44
CA ASN A 14 -6.10 -1.27 -10.36
C ASN A 14 -5.33 -0.22 -11.17
N ARG A 15 -6.02 0.85 -11.61
CA ARG A 15 -5.39 1.96 -12.33
C ARG A 15 -4.40 2.70 -11.45
N LEU A 16 -4.74 2.97 -10.19
CA LEU A 16 -3.83 3.59 -9.23
C LEU A 16 -2.58 2.74 -9.02
N LEU A 17 -2.74 1.43 -8.77
CA LEU A 17 -1.60 0.52 -8.61
C LEU A 17 -0.69 0.54 -9.84
N ALA A 18 -1.26 0.45 -11.05
CA ALA A 18 -0.48 0.51 -12.28
C ALA A 18 0.34 1.81 -12.40
N ILE A 19 -0.24 2.96 -12.02
CA ILE A 19 0.48 4.24 -12.01
C ILE A 19 1.64 4.23 -11.00
N LEU A 20 1.40 3.73 -9.79
CA LEU A 20 2.43 3.69 -8.73
C LEU A 20 3.60 2.76 -9.10
N PHE A 21 3.33 1.62 -9.72
CA PHE A 21 4.37 0.75 -10.27
C PHE A 21 5.14 1.42 -11.43
N HIS A 22 4.42 2.06 -12.35
CA HIS A 22 5.06 2.75 -13.48
C HIS A 22 5.96 3.91 -13.04
N GLN A 23 5.60 4.60 -11.97
CA GLN A 23 6.38 5.69 -11.37
C GLN A 23 7.55 5.19 -10.49
N GLY A 24 7.66 3.88 -10.24
CA GLY A 24 8.66 3.30 -9.34
C GLY A 24 8.42 3.59 -7.87
N VAL A 25 7.20 3.98 -7.49
CA VAL A 25 6.80 4.13 -6.07
C VAL A 25 6.60 2.76 -5.43
N LEU A 26 6.08 1.80 -6.21
CA LEU A 26 5.95 0.39 -5.84
C LEU A 26 6.84 -0.47 -6.73
N ASP A 27 7.34 -1.56 -6.16
CA ASP A 27 8.17 -2.55 -6.85
C ASP A 27 7.74 -3.99 -6.49
N GLU A 28 8.55 -4.96 -6.91
CA GLU A 28 8.28 -6.38 -6.69
C GLU A 28 8.05 -6.77 -5.22
N GLN A 29 8.58 -6.01 -4.25
CA GLN A 29 8.39 -6.29 -2.83
C GLN A 29 6.94 -6.04 -2.40
N PHE A 30 6.26 -5.05 -3.00
CA PHE A 30 4.84 -4.85 -2.74
C PHE A 30 4.00 -6.04 -3.20
N LEU A 31 4.36 -6.68 -4.32
CA LEU A 31 3.70 -7.89 -4.80
C LEU A 31 3.90 -9.07 -3.84
N GLN A 32 5.08 -9.17 -3.23
CA GLN A 32 5.35 -10.18 -2.20
C GLN A 32 4.49 -9.96 -0.95
N LEU A 33 4.28 -8.72 -0.51
CA LEU A 33 3.36 -8.40 0.58
C LEU A 33 1.92 -8.82 0.25
N GLN A 34 1.47 -8.61 -0.98
CA GLN A 34 0.14 -9.06 -1.41
C GLN A 34 -0.01 -10.59 -1.40
N GLN A 35 1.06 -11.34 -1.71
CA GLN A 35 1.04 -12.81 -1.69
C GLN A 35 0.97 -13.39 -0.27
N LEU A 36 1.41 -12.63 0.73
CA LEU A 36 1.33 -13.02 2.15
C LEU A 36 -0.06 -12.76 2.75
N GLN A 37 -0.90 -11.97 2.09
CA GLN A 37 -2.26 -11.72 2.53
C GLN A 37 -3.18 -12.87 2.12
N ASP A 38 -3.88 -13.44 3.11
CA ASP A 38 -4.82 -14.54 2.91
C ASP A 38 -6.09 -14.38 3.77
N GLU A 39 -6.97 -15.39 3.77
CA GLU A 39 -8.21 -15.38 4.53
C GLU A 39 -8.00 -15.33 6.06
N SER A 40 -6.84 -15.80 6.54
CA SER A 40 -6.48 -15.74 7.97
C SER A 40 -5.97 -14.36 8.38
N SER A 41 -5.52 -13.56 7.42
CA SER A 41 -4.87 -12.26 7.62
C SER A 41 -5.34 -11.21 6.59
N PRO A 42 -6.65 -10.94 6.46
CA PRO A 42 -7.22 -10.20 5.33
C PRO A 42 -6.77 -8.72 5.23
N ASN A 43 -6.17 -8.17 6.30
CA ASN A 43 -5.71 -6.78 6.36
C ASN A 43 -4.18 -6.65 6.33
N PHE A 44 -3.44 -7.75 6.10
CA PHE A 44 -1.98 -7.79 6.22
C PHE A 44 -1.27 -6.64 5.49
N VAL A 45 -1.60 -6.40 4.22
CA VAL A 45 -0.96 -5.32 3.43
C VAL A 45 -1.23 -3.96 4.05
N SER A 46 -2.47 -3.69 4.48
CA SER A 46 -2.85 -2.42 5.10
C SER A 46 -2.11 -2.19 6.42
N GLU A 47 -1.95 -3.24 7.23
CA GLU A 47 -1.23 -3.18 8.50
C GLU A 47 0.25 -2.89 8.28
N VAL A 48 0.92 -3.59 7.36
CA VAL A 48 2.32 -3.37 7.02
C VAL A 48 2.56 -1.95 6.52
N VAL A 49 1.72 -1.45 5.60
CA VAL A 49 1.83 -0.08 5.07
C VAL A 49 1.61 0.97 6.15
N THR A 50 0.67 0.73 7.07
CA THR A 50 0.41 1.63 8.21
C THR A 50 1.62 1.72 9.14
N ILE A 51 2.22 0.57 9.46
CA ILE A 51 3.45 0.51 10.28
C ILE A 51 4.59 1.24 9.57
N TYR A 52 4.78 0.98 8.27
CA TYR A 52 5.82 1.64 7.48
C TYR A 52 5.70 3.17 7.52
N PHE A 53 4.51 3.73 7.34
CA PHE A 53 4.31 5.18 7.40
C PHE A 53 4.62 5.76 8.78
N HIS A 54 4.15 5.12 9.84
CA HIS A 54 4.40 5.57 11.21
C HIS A 54 5.89 5.58 11.56
N GLU A 55 6.60 4.49 11.25
CA GLU A 55 8.02 4.37 11.53
C GLU A 55 8.86 5.29 10.63
N SER A 56 8.48 5.46 9.36
CA SER A 56 9.16 6.40 8.44
C SER A 56 9.02 7.84 8.91
N GLU A 57 7.84 8.24 9.39
CA GLU A 57 7.62 9.58 9.92
C GLU A 57 8.47 9.85 11.18
N LYS A 58 8.56 8.87 12.09
CA LYS A 58 9.47 8.95 13.25
C LYS A 58 10.92 9.07 12.81
N LEU A 59 11.37 8.25 11.85
CA LEU A 59 12.74 8.29 11.33
C LEU A 59 13.07 9.66 10.75
N LEU A 60 12.17 10.22 9.93
CA LEU A 60 12.34 11.56 9.35
C LEU A 60 12.40 12.66 10.42
N ARG A 61 11.57 12.58 11.47
CA ARG A 61 11.64 13.52 12.61
C ARG A 61 12.98 13.44 13.33
N ASN A 62 13.50 12.24 13.54
CA ASN A 62 14.78 12.02 14.20
C ASN A 62 15.95 12.55 13.35
N LEU A 63 15.94 12.29 12.04
CA LEU A 63 16.95 12.81 11.11
C LEU A 63 16.96 14.34 11.12
N ARG A 64 15.79 14.98 11.11
CA ARG A 64 15.68 16.44 11.21
C ARG A 64 16.23 17.00 12.54
N ALA A 65 16.15 16.24 13.63
CA ALA A 65 16.69 16.68 14.93
C ALA A 65 18.22 16.54 15.03
N LEU A 66 18.84 15.78 14.12
CA LEU A 66 20.29 15.57 14.04
C LEU A 66 21.02 16.56 13.11
N LEU A 67 20.27 17.23 12.22
CA LEU A 67 20.76 18.25 11.28
C LEU A 67 20.57 19.65 11.84
#